data_AF-A0A9W9V7M9-F1
#
_entry.id   AF-A0A9W9V7M9-F1
#
_cell.length_a   1.000
_cell.length_b   1.000
_cell.length_c   1.000
_cell.angle_alpha   90.00
_cell.angle_beta   90.00
_cell.angle_gamma   90.00
#
_symmetry.space_group_name_H-M   'P 1'
#
loop_
_entity.id
_entity.type
_entity.pdbx_description
1 polymer ?
#
loop_
_entity_poly.entity_id
_entity_poly.type
_entity_poly.pdbx_seq_one_letter_code
_entity_poly.pdbx_strand_id
1 'polypeptide(L)'
;MRIPVCSPERAFRSWDKAKKGGTENWPCDVLTGKDTCGDSTFENDTSGGSPLVEDCLQIIKNIEGDIDDEYTTEIVTQRELLWYGTCAFCVEATKVNGNANFVVDGQDVIDIINEAAKRFGDSDGRVGAKGDMDCNGNIKQQPVKWGIYHT
;
A
#
# COMPACT_ATOMS: atom_id res chain seq x y z
N MET A 1 32.80 -9.46 2.17
CA MET A 1 31.62 -8.96 2.90
C MET A 1 31.13 -7.73 2.16
N ARG A 2 29.97 -7.80 1.49
CA ARG A 2 29.35 -6.64 0.87
C ARG A 2 28.25 -6.19 1.82
N ILE A 3 28.37 -4.99 2.34
CA ILE A 3 27.31 -4.39 3.16
C ILE A 3 26.32 -3.78 2.16
N PRO A 4 25.04 -4.17 2.19
CA PRO A 4 24.02 -3.53 1.36
C PRO A 4 23.94 -2.04 1.71
N VAL A 5 23.74 -1.19 0.70
CA VAL A 5 23.64 0.26 0.88
C VAL A 5 22.16 0.64 0.93
N CYS A 6 21.73 1.20 2.05
CA CYS A 6 20.40 1.77 2.25
C CYS A 6 20.49 3.07 3.06
N SER A 7 19.38 3.80 3.20
CA SER A 7 19.35 4.98 4.04
C SER A 7 19.63 4.63 5.52
N PRO A 8 20.25 5.53 6.29
CA PRO A 8 20.51 5.31 7.72
C PRO A 8 19.24 4.94 8.50
N GLU A 9 18.10 5.54 8.15
CA GLU A 9 16.80 5.28 8.79
C GLU A 9 16.36 3.84 8.56
N ARG A 10 16.47 3.36 7.32
CA ARG A 10 16.13 1.98 6.96
C ARG A 10 17.05 0.97 7.65
N ALA A 11 18.35 1.25 7.66
CA ALA A 11 19.33 0.41 8.34
C ALA A 11 19.02 0.28 9.85
N PHE A 12 18.71 1.39 10.50
CA PHE A 12 18.40 1.43 11.93
C PHE A 12 17.08 0.73 12.27
N ARG A 13 16.06 0.90 11.43
CA ARG A 13 14.75 0.26 11.64
C ARG A 13 14.81 -1.25 11.49
N SER A 14 15.44 -1.73 10.42
CA SER A 14 15.65 -3.17 10.26
C SER A 14 16.47 -3.72 11.43
N TRP A 15 17.52 -3.00 11.86
CA TRP A 15 18.26 -3.34 13.08
C TRP A 15 17.39 -3.55 14.33
N ASP A 16 16.40 -2.68 14.54
CA ASP A 16 15.52 -2.68 15.72
C ASP A 16 14.39 -3.73 15.64
N LYS A 17 13.76 -3.86 14.47
CA LYS A 17 12.50 -4.59 14.30
C LYS A 17 12.63 -5.94 13.59
N ALA A 18 13.62 -6.12 12.72
CA ALA A 18 13.82 -7.39 12.02
C ALA A 18 14.74 -8.34 12.79
N LYS A 19 14.62 -9.63 12.46
CA LYS A 19 15.51 -10.66 13.02
C LYS A 19 16.93 -10.44 12.51
N LYS A 20 17.88 -10.23 13.42
CA LYS A 20 19.30 -10.04 13.09
C LYS A 20 19.82 -11.15 12.16
N GLY A 21 20.28 -10.76 10.97
CA GLY A 21 20.80 -11.68 9.96
C GLY A 21 19.73 -12.58 9.32
N GLY A 22 18.47 -12.17 9.34
CA GLY A 22 17.36 -12.91 8.75
C GLY A 22 17.47 -13.06 7.22
N THR A 23 18.10 -12.10 6.55
CA THR A 23 18.40 -12.18 5.10
C THR A 23 19.84 -11.71 4.80
N GLU A 24 20.30 -11.95 3.57
CA GLU A 24 21.58 -11.43 3.05
C GLU A 24 21.61 -9.89 2.98
N ASN A 25 20.43 -9.25 2.96
CA ASN A 25 20.28 -7.81 2.93
C ASN A 25 20.33 -7.15 4.31
N TRP A 26 20.53 -7.89 5.40
CA TRP A 26 20.65 -7.32 6.75
C TRP A 26 21.85 -6.35 6.87
N PRO A 27 21.69 -5.15 7.47
CA PRO A 27 20.52 -4.57 8.13
C PRO A 27 19.68 -3.67 7.21
N CYS A 28 19.78 -3.82 5.90
CA CYS A 28 19.02 -3.05 4.90
C CYS A 28 17.75 -3.75 4.42
N ASP A 29 17.24 -4.72 5.17
CA ASP A 29 15.98 -5.39 4.86
C ASP A 29 14.85 -4.38 4.65
N VAL A 30 14.03 -4.62 3.63
CA VAL A 30 12.69 -4.03 3.58
C VAL A 30 11.92 -4.74 4.68
N LEU A 31 11.51 -4.00 5.70
CA LEU A 31 10.59 -4.53 6.69
C LEU A 31 9.24 -4.64 5.99
N THR A 32 8.77 -5.88 5.78
CA THR A 32 7.39 -6.10 5.36
C THR A 32 6.48 -5.66 6.50
N GLY A 33 5.61 -4.69 6.23
CA GLY A 33 4.58 -4.27 7.18
C GLY A 33 3.62 -5.42 7.49
N LYS A 34 2.66 -5.19 8.38
CA LYS A 34 1.54 -6.13 8.52
C LYS A 34 0.75 -6.15 7.21
N ASP A 35 0.26 -7.33 6.86
CA ASP A 35 -0.60 -7.60 5.71
C ASP A 35 -1.91 -8.13 6.31
N THR A 36 -2.92 -7.26 6.37
CA THR A 36 -4.20 -7.57 7.01
C THR A 36 -5.34 -7.70 6.03
N CYS A 37 -5.09 -7.42 4.75
CA CYS A 37 -6.00 -7.75 3.67
C CYS A 37 -5.60 -9.06 2.97
N GLY A 38 -6.54 -9.64 2.24
CA GLY A 38 -6.33 -10.80 1.40
C GLY A 38 -5.95 -10.40 -0.03
N ASP A 39 -5.94 -11.39 -0.92
CA ASP A 39 -5.64 -11.19 -2.34
C ASP A 39 -6.52 -10.08 -2.96
N SER A 40 -5.85 -9.16 -3.67
CA SER A 40 -6.50 -8.09 -4.42
C SER A 40 -6.82 -8.48 -5.86
N THR A 41 -7.99 -8.10 -6.35
CA THR A 41 -8.29 -8.08 -7.78
C THR A 41 -7.74 -6.80 -8.42
N PHE A 42 -7.48 -6.81 -9.72
CA PHE A 42 -6.86 -5.69 -10.43
C PHE A 42 -7.59 -5.41 -11.74
N GLU A 43 -8.25 -4.26 -11.82
CA GLU A 43 -8.88 -3.74 -13.02
C GLU A 43 -8.12 -2.50 -13.51
N ASN A 44 -7.80 -2.49 -14.82
CA ASN A 44 -7.12 -1.37 -15.46
C ASN A 44 -8.09 -0.20 -15.64
N ASP A 45 -7.73 0.97 -15.12
CA ASP A 45 -8.43 2.24 -15.32
C ASP A 45 -7.44 3.35 -15.74
N THR A 46 -6.28 2.96 -16.28
CA THR A 46 -5.25 3.90 -16.75
C THR A 46 -5.77 4.68 -17.95
N SER A 47 -5.70 6.00 -17.85
CA SER A 47 -6.08 6.96 -18.87
C SER A 47 -5.10 8.15 -18.89
N GLY A 48 -5.22 9.03 -19.89
CA GLY A 48 -4.42 10.26 -19.92
C GLY A 48 -4.64 11.19 -18.72
N GLY A 49 -5.71 10.99 -17.94
CA GLY A 49 -5.98 11.69 -16.68
C GLY A 49 -5.50 10.96 -15.44
N SER A 50 -4.86 9.80 -15.56
CA SER A 50 -4.35 9.01 -14.43
C SER A 50 -3.09 9.63 -13.81
N PRO A 51 -2.83 9.37 -12.51
CA PRO A 51 -1.65 9.88 -11.82
C PRO A 51 -0.36 9.29 -12.35
N LEU A 52 0.76 9.94 -12.04
CA LEU A 52 2.10 9.45 -12.39
C LEU A 52 2.50 8.28 -11.49
N VAL A 53 3.08 7.24 -12.09
CA VAL A 53 3.68 6.10 -11.39
C VAL A 53 4.72 6.57 -10.38
N GLU A 54 5.55 7.55 -10.74
CA GLU A 54 6.58 8.09 -9.84
C GLU A 54 6.00 8.68 -8.56
N ASP A 55 4.85 9.37 -8.66
CA ASP A 55 4.15 9.93 -7.50
C ASP A 55 3.58 8.81 -6.61
N CYS A 56 3.01 7.76 -7.21
CA CYS A 56 2.52 6.61 -6.46
C CYS A 56 3.68 5.83 -5.78
N LEU A 57 4.84 5.70 -6.44
CA LEU A 57 6.04 5.10 -5.83
C LEU A 57 6.60 5.97 -4.70
N GLN A 58 6.32 7.27 -4.68
CA GLN A 58 6.70 8.12 -3.56
C GLN A 58 5.78 7.91 -2.35
N ILE A 59 4.49 7.57 -2.55
CA ILE A 59 3.61 7.10 -1.46
C ILE A 59 4.23 5.90 -0.77
N ILE A 60 4.70 4.89 -1.54
CA ILE A 60 5.39 3.71 -0.99
C ILE A 60 6.55 4.12 -0.09
N LYS A 61 7.42 5.03 -0.54
CA LYS A 61 8.56 5.49 0.26
C LYS A 61 8.14 6.20 1.54
N ASN A 62 7.00 6.90 1.53
CA ASN A 62 6.47 7.57 2.72
C ASN A 62 5.96 6.51 3.73
N ILE A 63 5.31 5.44 3.27
CA ILE A 63 4.85 4.32 4.11
C ILE A 63 6.02 3.48 4.64
N GLU A 64 7.05 3.19 3.83
CA GLU A 64 8.26 2.51 4.31
C GLU A 64 8.95 3.32 5.44
N GLY A 65 8.70 4.63 5.46
CA GLY A 65 9.05 5.55 6.53
C GLY A 65 8.23 5.39 7.82
N ASP A 66 7.18 4.56 7.88
CA ASP A 66 6.37 4.27 9.07
C ASP A 66 5.67 2.90 9.00
N ILE A 67 6.41 1.82 9.30
CA ILE A 67 5.95 0.44 9.12
C ILE A 67 4.92 -0.05 10.16
N ASP A 68 4.67 0.75 11.20
CA ASP A 68 3.65 0.48 12.21
C ASP A 68 2.32 1.22 11.88
N ASP A 69 2.25 1.89 10.71
CA ASP A 69 1.03 2.58 10.25
C ASP A 69 -0.08 1.58 9.90
N GLU A 70 -1.04 1.48 10.81
CA GLU A 70 -2.33 0.81 10.60
C GLU A 70 -3.38 1.87 10.22
N TYR A 71 -3.85 1.86 8.96
CA TYR A 71 -4.85 2.83 8.51
C TYR A 71 -6.27 2.33 8.83
N THR A 72 -6.72 2.55 10.07
CA THR A 72 -8.09 2.23 10.48
C THR A 72 -9.11 3.14 9.78
N THR A 73 -10.03 2.53 9.04
CA THR A 73 -11.03 3.22 8.22
C THR A 73 -12.45 2.82 8.59
N GLU A 74 -13.34 3.81 8.69
CA GLU A 74 -14.76 3.60 8.92
C GLU A 74 -15.45 3.10 7.65
N ILE A 75 -16.49 2.27 7.80
CA ILE A 75 -17.19 1.63 6.68
C ILE A 75 -18.09 2.59 5.88
N VAL A 76 -18.30 3.81 6.37
CA VAL A 76 -19.45 4.64 5.95
C VAL A 76 -19.21 5.37 4.61
N THR A 77 -17.96 5.66 4.24
CA THR A 77 -17.64 6.45 3.04
C THR A 77 -16.31 6.03 2.43
N GLN A 78 -16.16 6.23 1.12
CA GLN A 78 -14.86 6.22 0.47
C GLN A 78 -13.91 7.17 1.22
N ARG A 79 -12.75 6.66 1.61
CA ARG A 79 -11.72 7.42 2.32
C ARG A 79 -10.44 7.39 1.51
N GLU A 80 -9.90 8.56 1.23
CA GLU A 80 -8.51 8.70 0.80
C GLU A 80 -7.61 8.36 1.99
N LEU A 81 -6.79 7.32 1.83
CA LEU A 81 -5.83 6.94 2.86
C LEU A 81 -4.55 7.75 2.73
N LEU A 82 -4.06 7.83 1.49
CA LEU A 82 -2.73 8.30 1.18
C LEU A 82 -2.75 9.06 -0.13
N TRP A 83 -2.00 10.15 -0.19
CA TRP A 83 -1.82 10.92 -1.40
C TRP A 83 -0.42 11.50 -1.44
N TYR A 84 0.11 11.64 -2.65
CA TYR A 84 1.34 12.36 -2.92
C TYR A 84 1.35 12.85 -4.36
N GLY A 85 1.62 14.13 -4.58
CA GLY A 85 1.65 14.72 -5.92
C GLY A 85 0.31 14.53 -6.62
N THR A 86 0.35 13.86 -7.77
CA THR A 86 -0.85 13.52 -8.55
C THR A 86 -1.55 12.25 -8.08
N CYS A 87 -0.89 11.39 -7.31
CA CYS A 87 -1.42 10.07 -6.94
C CYS A 87 -2.18 10.10 -5.62
N ALA A 88 -3.39 9.52 -5.61
CA ALA A 88 -4.15 9.23 -4.40
C ALA A 88 -4.59 7.76 -4.38
N PHE A 89 -4.58 7.18 -3.18
CA PHE A 89 -5.07 5.85 -2.88
C PHE A 89 -6.30 5.95 -1.97
N CYS A 90 -7.43 5.45 -2.45
CA CYS A 90 -8.66 5.37 -1.66
C CYS A 90 -9.07 3.94 -1.37
N VAL A 91 -9.86 3.80 -0.31
CA VAL A 91 -10.55 2.58 0.05
C VAL A 91 -12.01 2.87 0.40
N GLU A 92 -12.89 1.93 0.11
CA GLU A 92 -14.31 2.00 0.42
C GLU A 92 -14.83 0.61 0.79
N ALA A 93 -15.60 0.49 1.87
CA ALA A 93 -16.26 -0.78 2.16
C ALA A 93 -17.40 -1.06 1.17
N THR A 94 -17.41 -2.23 0.54
CA THR A 94 -18.44 -2.54 -0.48
C THR A 94 -19.78 -2.96 0.13
N LYS A 95 -19.77 -3.42 1.39
CA LYS A 95 -20.95 -3.89 2.12
C LYS A 95 -20.81 -3.60 3.61
N VAL A 96 -21.88 -3.09 4.22
CA VAL A 96 -21.99 -3.03 5.68
C VAL A 96 -22.52 -4.37 6.17
N ASN A 97 -21.68 -5.17 6.83
CA ASN A 97 -22.09 -6.48 7.35
C ASN A 97 -21.75 -6.64 8.84
N GLY A 98 -22.06 -5.64 9.66
CA GLY A 98 -21.88 -5.71 11.12
C GLY A 98 -20.49 -5.30 11.62
N ASN A 99 -19.50 -5.15 10.74
CA ASN A 99 -18.30 -4.41 11.09
C ASN A 99 -18.63 -2.91 11.23
N ALA A 100 -17.85 -2.19 12.04
CA ALA A 100 -17.92 -0.72 12.13
C ALA A 100 -16.75 -0.04 11.40
N ASN A 101 -15.60 -0.72 11.35
CA ASN A 101 -14.38 -0.29 10.71
C ASN A 101 -13.61 -1.50 10.15
N PHE A 102 -12.64 -1.21 9.29
CA PHE A 102 -11.66 -2.15 8.77
C PHE A 102 -10.27 -1.52 8.77
N VAL A 103 -9.23 -2.36 8.79
CA VAL A 103 -7.84 -1.93 8.76
C VAL A 103 -7.26 -2.27 7.39
N VAL A 104 -6.51 -1.32 6.83
CA VAL A 104 -5.65 -1.53 5.67
C VAL A 104 -4.26 -1.12 6.12
N ASP A 105 -3.28 -2.01 6.00
CA ASP A 105 -1.94 -1.74 6.45
C ASP A 105 -1.07 -1.17 5.33
N GLY A 106 0.07 -0.60 5.72
CA GLY A 106 1.04 -0.08 4.76
C GLY A 106 1.51 -1.11 3.72
N GLN A 107 1.65 -2.39 4.09
CA GLN A 107 2.10 -3.43 3.15
C GLN A 107 1.08 -3.68 2.05
N ASP A 108 -0.22 -3.71 2.40
CA ASP A 108 -1.32 -3.87 1.44
C ASP A 108 -1.24 -2.80 0.34
N VAL A 109 -1.04 -1.53 0.75
CA VAL A 109 -0.93 -0.40 -0.18
C VAL A 109 0.32 -0.51 -1.05
N ILE A 110 1.46 -0.88 -0.45
CA ILE A 110 2.73 -1.06 -1.17
C ILE A 110 2.60 -2.11 -2.27
N ASP A 111 2.00 -3.26 -1.94
CA ASP A 111 1.85 -4.37 -2.88
C ASP A 111 0.86 -4.02 -4.00
N ILE A 112 -0.25 -3.36 -3.66
CA ILE A 112 -1.23 -2.90 -4.65
C ILE A 112 -0.62 -1.89 -5.63
N ILE A 113 0.08 -0.85 -5.13
CA ILE A 113 0.69 0.17 -6.00
C ILE A 113 1.75 -0.45 -6.91
N ASN A 114 2.62 -1.31 -6.36
CA ASN A 114 3.66 -1.98 -7.15
C ASN A 114 3.07 -2.88 -8.23
N GLU A 115 2.09 -3.71 -7.90
CA GLU A 115 1.45 -4.60 -8.87
C GLU A 115 0.63 -3.82 -9.90
N ALA A 116 -0.07 -2.75 -9.52
CA ALA A 116 -0.79 -1.89 -10.45
C ALA A 116 0.16 -1.19 -11.43
N ALA A 117 1.26 -0.60 -10.95
CA ALA A 117 2.25 0.05 -11.81
C ALA A 117 2.90 -0.95 -12.78
N LYS A 118 3.20 -2.16 -12.30
CA LYS A 118 3.79 -3.23 -13.12
C LYS A 118 2.84 -3.76 -14.19
N ARG A 119 1.53 -3.85 -13.90
CA ARG A 119 0.52 -4.40 -14.80
C ARG A 119 -0.03 -3.36 -15.78
N PHE A 120 -0.21 -2.12 -15.32
CA PHE A 120 -1.01 -1.10 -16.01
C PHE A 120 -0.29 0.25 -16.17
N GLY A 121 0.98 0.34 -15.79
CA GLY A 121 1.83 1.48 -16.10
C GLY A 121 1.90 1.69 -17.62
N ASP A 122 1.47 2.86 -18.09
CA ASP A 122 1.52 3.20 -19.50
C ASP A 122 2.90 3.76 -19.91
N SER A 123 3.08 3.98 -21.22
CA SER A 123 4.32 4.53 -21.77
C SER A 123 4.61 5.97 -21.35
N ASP A 124 3.58 6.70 -20.91
CA ASP A 124 3.70 8.08 -20.43
C ASP A 124 3.99 8.14 -18.92
N GLY A 125 4.15 6.97 -18.27
CA GLY A 125 4.47 6.84 -16.86
C GLY A 125 3.26 7.07 -15.96
N ARG A 126 2.04 6.81 -16.43
CA ARG A 126 0.80 6.94 -15.66
C ARG A 126 0.24 5.59 -15.25
N VAL A 127 -0.54 5.57 -14.17
CA VAL A 127 -1.22 4.37 -13.68
C VAL A 127 -2.56 4.72 -13.06
N GLY A 128 -3.63 4.07 -13.51
CA GLY A 128 -4.94 4.08 -12.88
C GLY A 128 -5.40 2.65 -12.70
N ALA A 129 -5.82 2.30 -11.49
CA ALA A 129 -6.26 0.95 -11.21
C ALA A 129 -7.29 0.95 -10.08
N LYS A 130 -8.15 -0.04 -10.09
CA LYS A 130 -9.08 -0.31 -8.99
C LYS A 130 -9.24 -1.80 -8.80
N GLY A 131 -9.78 -2.18 -7.65
CA GLY A 131 -10.00 -3.58 -7.34
C GLY A 131 -10.80 -3.77 -6.08
N ASP A 132 -10.97 -5.03 -5.74
CA ASP A 132 -11.59 -5.50 -4.51
C ASP A 132 -10.57 -6.34 -3.73
N MET A 133 -10.63 -6.24 -2.41
CA MET A 133 -9.86 -7.04 -1.45
C MET A 133 -10.71 -7.29 -0.21
N ASP A 134 -10.39 -8.33 0.56
CA ASP A 134 -11.04 -8.60 1.85
C ASP A 134 -10.07 -8.24 2.97
N CYS A 135 -10.41 -7.26 3.81
CA CYS A 135 -9.58 -6.74 4.89
C CYS A 135 -10.10 -7.13 6.27
N ASN A 136 -9.22 -7.13 7.28
CA ASN A 136 -9.65 -7.36 8.66
C ASN A 136 -10.59 -6.24 9.17
N GLY A 137 -11.86 -6.58 9.36
CA GLY A 137 -12.82 -5.77 10.11
C GLY A 137 -12.79 -6.08 11.61
N ASN A 138 -13.35 -5.19 12.43
CA ASN A 138 -13.38 -5.38 13.89
C ASN A 138 -14.10 -6.65 14.39
N ILE A 139 -15.06 -7.19 13.63
CA ILE A 139 -15.79 -8.42 14.00
C ILE A 139 -15.41 -9.58 13.06
N LYS A 140 -15.24 -9.30 11.76
CA LYS A 140 -14.94 -10.30 10.72
C LYS A 140 -14.30 -9.64 9.50
N GLN A 141 -13.86 -10.46 8.55
CA GLN A 141 -13.42 -10.01 7.22
C GLN A 141 -14.44 -9.05 6.57
N GLN A 142 -13.91 -7.96 6.01
CA GLN A 142 -14.64 -6.84 5.44
C GLN A 142 -14.24 -6.70 3.97
N PRO A 143 -15.19 -6.88 3.04
CA PRO A 143 -14.97 -6.58 1.63
C PRO A 143 -14.75 -5.08 1.43
N VAL A 144 -13.65 -4.74 0.77
CA VAL A 144 -13.16 -3.38 0.53
C VAL A 144 -12.82 -3.23 -0.95
N LYS A 145 -13.29 -2.13 -1.55
CA LYS A 145 -12.80 -1.63 -2.82
C LYS A 145 -11.63 -0.71 -2.59
N TRP A 146 -10.64 -0.78 -3.45
CA TRP A 146 -9.54 0.16 -3.49
C TRP A 146 -9.42 0.81 -4.87
N GLY A 147 -8.79 1.98 -4.92
CA GLY A 147 -8.55 2.70 -6.16
C GLY A 147 -7.32 3.59 -6.11
N ILE A 148 -6.61 3.66 -7.24
CA ILE A 148 -5.55 4.61 -7.54
C ILE A 148 -6.11 5.62 -8.54
N TYR A 149 -6.20 6.88 -8.13
CA TYR A 149 -6.78 7.95 -8.94
C TYR A 149 -5.96 9.23 -8.84
N HIS A 150 -6.28 10.16 -9.73
CA HIS A 150 -5.62 11.47 -9.80
C HIS A 150 -6.34 12.47 -8.90
N THR A 151 -5.58 13.22 -8.10
CA THR A 151 -6.07 14.31 -7.23
C THR A 151 -6.56 15.55 -7.97
#